data_AF-A0AAW1PS78-F1
#
_entry.id   AF-A0AAW1PS78-F1
#
_cell.length_a   1.000
_cell.length_b   1.000
_cell.length_c   1.000
_cell.angle_alpha   90.00
_cell.angle_beta   90.00
_cell.angle_gamma   90.00
#
_symmetry.space_group_name_H-M   'P 1'
#
loop_
_entity.id
_entity.type
_entity.pdbx_description
1 polymer ?
#
loop_
_entity_poly.entity_id
_entity_poly.type
_entity_poly.pdbx_seq_one_letter_code
_entity_poly.pdbx_strand_id
1 'polypeptide(L)'
;MLLSKKPGTKYGLIQPKQKQAAAPLKPSLSVFGDDEEDDSAPVQKSGVAREVAKQAAKKRIDTKVAAQQAAALAEDPSIFDYDGVYDDLQEQRVQPKQAEKLERKSRYIEGLLDKAKERQREQDVVYERRLAKERQAEDHLFGDKDRFVTAAYKRKLEEDQKWLAEEKLREEIEAREDVVKKGHMGDFYRHLMSNNVAFGTGNDRGSAATAAPEQPLREDKLASAVERYRARKRKAQEG
;
A
#
# COMPACT_ATOMS: atom_id res chain seq x y z
N MET A 1 56.73 22.04 -1.70
CA MET A 1 55.64 21.21 -1.15
C MET A 1 55.04 20.41 -2.29
N LEU A 2 55.19 19.08 -2.26
CA LEU A 2 54.70 18.16 -3.29
C LEU A 2 53.19 17.95 -3.15
N LEU A 3 52.44 18.16 -4.23
CA LEU A 3 51.00 17.91 -4.28
C LEU A 3 50.76 16.49 -4.81
N SER A 4 50.38 15.57 -3.92
CA SER A 4 50.14 14.16 -4.24
C SER A 4 48.83 13.98 -5.04
N LYS A 5 48.96 13.38 -6.22
CA LYS A 5 47.84 13.07 -7.14
C LYS A 5 47.20 11.75 -6.69
N LYS A 6 45.97 11.80 -6.17
CA LYS A 6 45.21 10.60 -5.77
C LYS A 6 44.73 9.83 -7.02
N PRO A 7 44.89 8.50 -7.11
CA PRO A 7 44.37 7.72 -8.24
C PRO A 7 42.84 7.58 -8.15
N GLY A 8 42.15 7.77 -9.27
CA GLY A 8 40.69 7.70 -9.38
C GLY A 8 40.14 6.29 -9.15
N THR A 9 39.03 6.20 -8.42
CA THR A 9 38.25 4.99 -8.21
C THR A 9 37.50 4.61 -9.50
N LYS A 10 37.66 3.36 -9.93
CA LYS A 10 37.03 2.82 -11.15
C LYS A 10 35.78 2.05 -10.73
N TYR A 11 34.60 2.49 -11.17
CA TYR A 11 33.33 1.80 -10.91
C TYR A 11 32.90 1.00 -12.14
N GLY A 12 32.53 -0.27 -11.95
CA GLY A 12 32.07 -1.21 -12.98
C GLY A 12 32.43 -2.67 -12.63
N LEU A 13 31.65 -3.65 -13.12
CA LEU A 13 31.89 -5.08 -12.89
C LEU A 13 33.15 -5.55 -13.63
N ILE A 14 34.28 -5.58 -12.92
CA ILE A 14 35.57 -6.05 -13.45
C ILE A 14 35.64 -7.57 -13.28
N GLN A 15 35.46 -8.33 -14.36
CA GLN A 15 35.72 -9.77 -14.36
C GLN A 15 37.22 -10.03 -14.56
N PRO A 16 37.89 -10.78 -13.67
CA PRO A 16 39.25 -11.21 -13.93
C PRO A 16 39.27 -12.23 -15.08
N LYS A 17 40.04 -11.95 -16.14
CA LYS A 17 40.34 -12.93 -17.19
C LYS A 17 41.17 -14.07 -16.59
N GLN A 18 40.53 -15.18 -16.27
CA GLN A 18 41.22 -16.45 -16.07
C GLN A 18 41.51 -17.08 -17.43
N LYS A 19 42.79 -17.16 -17.79
CA LYS A 19 43.28 -18.15 -18.75
C LYS A 19 43.26 -19.50 -18.06
N GLN A 20 42.39 -20.40 -18.48
CA GLN A 20 42.49 -21.82 -18.18
C GLN A 20 42.62 -22.58 -19.50
N ALA A 21 43.71 -23.33 -19.64
CA ALA A 21 43.94 -24.23 -20.75
C ALA A 21 42.93 -25.39 -20.68
N ALA A 22 42.23 -25.66 -21.78
CA ALA A 22 41.25 -26.72 -21.87
C ALA A 22 41.94 -28.10 -21.87
N ALA A 23 41.57 -28.98 -20.94
CA ALA A 23 41.78 -30.42 -21.04
C ALA A 23 40.64 -31.04 -21.88
N PRO A 24 40.89 -32.11 -22.65
CA PRO A 24 39.87 -32.71 -23.52
C PRO A 24 38.77 -33.42 -22.70
N LEU A 25 37.52 -33.07 -23.01
CA LEU A 25 36.30 -33.65 -22.45
C LEU A 25 36.13 -35.11 -22.92
N LYS A 26 35.83 -36.02 -21.99
CA LYS A 26 35.41 -37.40 -22.29
C LYS A 26 33.93 -37.37 -22.73
N PRO A 27 33.49 -38.17 -23.72
CA PRO A 27 32.09 -38.19 -24.12
C PRO A 27 31.20 -38.71 -22.99
N SER A 28 30.08 -38.02 -22.77
CA SER A 28 29.01 -38.39 -21.84
C SER A 28 28.36 -39.72 -22.26
N LEU A 29 28.29 -40.67 -21.35
CA LEU A 29 27.48 -41.87 -21.52
C LEU A 29 26.00 -41.47 -21.38
N SER A 30 25.28 -41.43 -22.49
CA SER A 30 23.84 -41.14 -22.52
C SER A 30 23.06 -42.24 -21.78
N VAL A 31 22.32 -41.86 -20.74
CA VAL A 31 21.46 -42.75 -19.92
C VAL A 31 20.16 -43.18 -20.64
N PHE A 32 19.86 -42.59 -21.80
CA PHE A 32 18.63 -42.86 -22.57
C PHE A 32 18.88 -43.68 -23.86
N GLY A 33 20.08 -44.26 -24.03
CA GLY A 33 20.55 -44.72 -25.33
C GLY A 33 20.56 -46.23 -25.60
N ASP A 34 19.98 -47.08 -24.75
CA ASP A 34 20.05 -48.54 -24.97
C ASP A 34 18.82 -49.28 -24.41
N ASP A 35 17.65 -49.07 -25.02
CA ASP A 35 16.49 -49.98 -24.89
C ASP A 35 15.54 -49.86 -26.10
N GLU A 36 16.07 -49.88 -27.33
CA GLU A 36 15.26 -50.24 -28.50
C GLU A 36 15.70 -51.64 -28.99
N GLU A 37 14.94 -52.60 -28.50
CA GLU A 37 14.99 -54.04 -28.76
C GLU A 37 14.46 -54.33 -30.18
N ASP A 38 15.37 -54.39 -31.16
CA ASP A 38 15.11 -55.01 -32.48
C ASP A 38 15.20 -56.54 -32.35
N ASP A 39 14.06 -57.16 -32.06
CA ASP A 39 13.89 -58.61 -31.93
C ASP A 39 13.59 -59.27 -33.30
N SER A 40 14.56 -59.21 -34.21
CA SER A 40 14.45 -59.84 -35.54
C SER A 40 15.69 -60.64 -35.96
N ALA A 41 16.22 -61.50 -35.08
CA ALA A 41 17.29 -62.46 -35.43
C ALA A 41 17.07 -63.86 -34.83
N PRO A 42 17.47 -64.95 -35.54
CA PRO A 42 16.95 -66.30 -35.29
C PRO A 42 17.48 -66.89 -33.97
N VAL A 43 16.54 -67.46 -33.21
CA VAL A 43 16.70 -68.12 -31.90
C VAL A 43 17.78 -69.21 -31.95
N GLN A 44 18.99 -68.85 -31.52
CA GLN A 44 20.01 -69.81 -31.10
C GLN A 44 19.78 -70.13 -29.62
N LYS A 45 19.81 -71.42 -29.27
CA LYS A 45 19.49 -71.98 -27.93
C LYS A 45 20.38 -71.48 -26.78
N SER A 46 21.30 -70.55 -27.03
CA SER A 46 22.13 -69.82 -26.07
C SER A 46 21.51 -68.50 -25.56
N GLY A 47 20.41 -68.03 -26.16
CA GLY A 47 19.74 -66.76 -25.76
C GLY A 47 19.00 -66.82 -24.43
N VAL A 48 18.43 -67.98 -24.08
CA VAL A 48 17.60 -68.16 -22.88
C VAL A 48 18.37 -67.87 -21.59
N ALA A 49 19.64 -68.28 -21.50
CA ALA A 49 20.47 -68.00 -20.32
C ALA A 49 20.76 -66.50 -20.15
N ARG A 50 20.93 -65.77 -21.27
CA ARG A 50 21.16 -64.32 -21.29
C ARG A 50 19.88 -63.56 -20.95
N GLU A 51 18.73 -63.99 -21.44
CA GLU A 51 17.42 -63.45 -21.07
C GLU A 51 17.10 -63.70 -19.60
N VAL A 52 17.35 -64.90 -19.07
CA VAL A 52 17.18 -65.21 -17.65
C VAL A 52 18.08 -64.34 -16.78
N ALA A 53 19.33 -64.08 -17.20
CA ALA A 53 20.24 -63.16 -16.50
C ALA A 53 19.74 -61.70 -16.56
N LYS A 54 19.23 -61.24 -17.72
CA LYS A 54 18.61 -59.92 -17.87
C LYS A 54 17.37 -59.78 -16.98
N GLN A 55 16.48 -60.77 -16.97
CA GLN A 55 15.27 -60.79 -16.14
C GLN A 55 15.62 -60.83 -14.64
N ALA A 56 16.65 -61.59 -14.24
CA ALA A 56 17.14 -61.60 -12.86
C ALA A 56 17.73 -60.24 -12.45
N ALA A 57 18.39 -59.52 -13.37
CA ALA A 57 18.86 -58.16 -13.13
C ALA A 57 17.70 -57.16 -13.00
N LYS A 58 16.69 -57.22 -13.88
CA LYS A 58 15.48 -56.39 -13.79
C LYS A 58 14.76 -56.60 -12.45
N LYS A 59 14.52 -57.86 -12.04
CA LYS A 59 13.92 -58.17 -10.74
C LYS A 59 14.69 -57.60 -9.55
N ARG A 60 16.02 -57.63 -9.58
CA ARG A 60 16.85 -57.01 -8.53
C ARG A 60 16.71 -55.49 -8.49
N ILE A 61 16.53 -54.85 -9.63
CA ILE A 61 16.27 -53.41 -9.72
C ILE A 61 14.88 -53.11 -9.18
N ASP A 62 13.85 -53.85 -9.61
CA ASP A 62 12.47 -53.69 -9.17
C ASP A 62 12.35 -53.84 -7.65
N THR A 63 13.03 -54.82 -7.05
CA THR A 63 13.06 -54.99 -5.58
C THR A 63 13.69 -53.81 -4.86
N LYS A 64 14.71 -53.17 -5.45
CA LYS A 64 15.36 -51.99 -4.86
C LYS A 64 14.46 -50.77 -4.97
N VAL A 65 13.79 -50.59 -6.11
CA VAL A 65 12.83 -49.51 -6.33
C VAL A 65 11.65 -49.64 -5.38
N ALA A 66 11.08 -50.84 -5.21
CA ALA A 66 10.00 -51.09 -4.27
C ALA A 66 10.40 -50.81 -2.82
N ALA A 67 11.61 -51.21 -2.40
CA ALA A 67 12.13 -50.91 -1.08
C ALA A 67 12.32 -49.40 -0.85
N GLN A 68 12.80 -48.67 -1.87
CA GLN A 68 12.94 -47.21 -1.81
C GLN A 68 11.58 -46.51 -1.76
N GLN A 69 10.59 -46.97 -2.54
CA GLN A 69 9.23 -46.43 -2.50
C GLN A 69 8.57 -46.66 -1.14
N ALA A 70 8.73 -47.86 -0.57
CA ALA A 70 8.21 -48.17 0.76
C ALA A 70 8.88 -47.34 1.87
N ALA A 71 10.20 -47.12 1.77
CA ALA A 71 10.92 -46.24 2.69
C ALA A 71 10.42 -44.78 2.58
N ALA A 72 10.24 -44.27 1.36
CA ALA A 72 9.74 -42.91 1.12
C ALA A 72 8.31 -42.73 1.67
N LEU A 73 7.41 -43.69 1.45
CA LEU A 73 6.04 -43.67 1.98
C LEU A 73 5.97 -43.80 3.52
N ALA A 74 6.96 -44.46 4.13
CA ALA A 74 7.04 -44.59 5.59
C ALA A 74 7.51 -43.29 6.27
N GLU A 75 8.33 -42.48 5.58
CA GLU A 75 8.74 -41.17 6.04
C GLU A 75 7.61 -40.14 5.87
N ASP A 76 6.98 -40.10 4.70
CA ASP A 76 5.84 -39.21 4.41
C ASP A 76 4.85 -39.84 3.42
N PRO A 77 3.59 -40.07 3.81
CA PRO A 77 2.56 -40.59 2.91
C PRO A 77 2.19 -39.62 1.76
N SER A 78 2.49 -38.32 1.88
CA SER A 78 2.20 -37.28 0.87
C SER A 78 3.34 -37.07 -0.12
N ILE A 79 4.43 -37.83 -0.05
CA ILE A 79 5.66 -37.58 -0.83
C ILE A 79 5.46 -37.68 -2.36
N PHE A 80 4.40 -38.36 -2.80
CA PHE A 80 3.99 -38.48 -4.20
C PHE A 80 2.71 -37.70 -4.52
N ASP A 81 2.19 -36.91 -3.58
CA ASP A 81 1.05 -36.01 -3.79
C ASP A 81 1.51 -34.74 -4.50
N TYR A 82 1.73 -34.87 -5.80
CA TYR A 82 2.16 -33.76 -6.65
C TYR A 82 1.06 -32.71 -6.85
N ASP A 83 -0.21 -33.09 -6.73
CA ASP A 83 -1.36 -32.20 -6.96
C ASP A 83 -1.55 -31.26 -5.75
N GLY A 84 -1.52 -31.79 -4.52
CA GLY A 84 -1.63 -30.97 -3.31
C GLY A 84 -0.54 -29.90 -3.20
N VAL A 85 0.71 -30.26 -3.48
CA VAL A 85 1.84 -29.30 -3.49
C VAL A 85 1.68 -28.23 -4.58
N TYR A 86 1.11 -28.61 -5.74
CA TYR A 86 0.88 -27.67 -6.83
C TYR A 86 -0.27 -26.71 -6.54
N ASP A 87 -1.37 -27.22 -5.98
CA ASP A 87 -2.50 -26.42 -5.53
C ASP A 87 -2.06 -25.43 -4.45
N ASP A 88 -1.31 -25.86 -3.44
CA ASP A 88 -0.74 -24.97 -2.41
C ASP A 88 0.14 -23.86 -3.01
N LEU A 89 1.01 -24.22 -3.96
CA LEU A 89 1.87 -23.24 -4.64
C LEU A 89 1.04 -22.24 -5.46
N GLN A 90 -0.03 -22.71 -6.09
CA GLN A 90 -0.90 -21.87 -6.89
C GLN A 90 -1.76 -20.96 -6.01
N GLU A 91 -2.29 -21.47 -4.90
CA GLU A 91 -2.99 -20.68 -3.90
C GLU A 91 -2.06 -19.59 -3.34
N GLN A 92 -0.84 -19.93 -2.94
CA GLN A 92 0.15 -18.96 -2.47
C GLN A 92 0.50 -17.89 -3.52
N ARG A 93 0.40 -18.20 -4.81
CA ARG A 93 0.59 -17.22 -5.91
C ARG A 93 -0.64 -16.34 -6.14
N VAL A 94 -1.84 -16.86 -5.88
CA VAL A 94 -3.11 -16.19 -6.16
C VAL A 94 -3.57 -15.32 -4.99
N GLN A 95 -3.43 -15.80 -3.75
CA GLN A 95 -3.78 -15.07 -2.53
C GLN A 95 -3.23 -13.63 -2.46
N PRO A 96 -1.92 -13.37 -2.69
CA PRO A 96 -1.38 -12.00 -2.63
C PRO A 96 -1.95 -11.12 -3.74
N LYS A 97 -2.21 -11.69 -4.94
CA LYS A 97 -2.81 -10.94 -6.07
C LYS A 97 -4.27 -10.62 -5.81
N GLN A 98 -5.00 -11.48 -5.10
CA GLN A 98 -6.38 -11.22 -4.71
C GLN A 98 -6.44 -10.16 -3.60
N ALA A 99 -5.54 -10.24 -2.61
CA ALA A 99 -5.40 -9.22 -1.57
C ALA A 99 -5.06 -7.85 -2.18
N GLU A 100 -4.09 -7.77 -3.10
CA GLU A 100 -3.73 -6.52 -3.79
C GLU A 100 -4.91 -5.93 -4.57
N LYS A 101 -5.71 -6.78 -5.23
CA LYS A 101 -6.91 -6.32 -5.96
C LYS A 101 -7.99 -5.76 -5.02
N LEU A 102 -8.14 -6.33 -3.82
CA LEU A 102 -9.08 -5.85 -2.81
C LEU A 102 -8.59 -4.54 -2.16
N GLU A 103 -7.29 -4.43 -1.90
CA GLU A 103 -6.67 -3.22 -1.37
C GLU A 103 -6.65 -2.06 -2.37
N ARG A 104 -6.58 -2.38 -3.67
CA ARG A 104 -6.62 -1.39 -4.74
C ARG A 104 -8.02 -0.78 -4.86
N LYS A 105 -8.29 0.19 -4.00
CA LYS A 105 -9.45 1.08 -4.12
C LYS A 105 -9.44 1.74 -5.49
N SER A 106 -10.62 1.91 -6.07
CA SER A 106 -10.76 2.63 -7.33
C SER A 106 -10.29 4.07 -7.18
N ARG A 107 -9.73 4.65 -8.24
CA ARG A 107 -9.20 6.02 -8.22
C ARG A 107 -10.26 7.11 -7.98
N TYR A 108 -11.54 6.86 -8.29
CA TYR A 108 -12.57 7.91 -8.33
C TYR A 108 -13.88 7.61 -7.58
N ILE A 109 -14.18 6.35 -7.21
CA ILE A 109 -15.50 6.04 -6.61
C ILE A 109 -15.68 6.77 -5.28
N GLU A 110 -14.63 6.86 -4.45
CA GLU A 110 -14.69 7.58 -3.18
C GLU A 110 -15.07 9.05 -3.38
N GLY A 111 -14.38 9.75 -4.28
CA GLY A 111 -14.69 11.14 -4.62
C GLY A 111 -16.10 11.32 -5.20
N LEU A 112 -16.59 10.38 -6.01
CA LEU A 112 -17.97 10.42 -6.52
C LEU A 112 -19.00 10.23 -5.41
N LEU A 113 -18.75 9.33 -4.46
CA LEU A 113 -19.61 9.12 -3.30
C LEU A 113 -19.63 10.36 -2.40
N ASP A 114 -18.49 11.01 -2.20
CA ASP A 114 -18.42 12.21 -1.38
C ASP A 114 -19.12 13.40 -2.04
N LYS A 115 -18.96 13.59 -3.35
CA LYS A 115 -19.74 14.58 -4.10
C LYS A 115 -21.23 14.29 -4.12
N ALA A 116 -21.63 13.02 -4.15
CA ALA A 116 -23.04 12.66 -4.03
C ALA A 116 -23.60 13.04 -2.66
N LYS A 117 -22.85 12.80 -1.57
CA LYS A 117 -23.22 13.20 -0.21
C LYS A 117 -23.30 14.72 -0.06
N GLU A 118 -22.32 15.46 -0.59
CA GLU A 118 -22.35 16.94 -0.61
C GLU A 118 -23.63 17.45 -1.28
N ARG A 119 -23.96 16.93 -2.48
CA ARG A 119 -25.18 17.33 -3.19
C ARG A 119 -26.46 17.01 -2.42
N GLN A 120 -26.53 15.85 -1.78
CA GLN A 120 -27.69 15.49 -0.94
C GLN A 120 -27.88 16.50 0.18
N ARG A 121 -26.80 16.91 0.86
CA ARG A 121 -26.86 17.93 1.92
C ARG A 121 -27.30 19.29 1.38
N GLU A 122 -26.77 19.71 0.23
CA GLU A 122 -27.21 20.96 -0.42
C GLU A 122 -28.72 20.93 -0.74
N GLN A 123 -29.22 19.81 -1.26
CA GLN A 123 -30.64 19.62 -1.52
C GLN A 123 -31.48 19.70 -0.24
N ASP A 124 -31.02 19.09 0.85
CA ASP A 124 -31.68 19.15 2.15
C ASP A 124 -31.74 20.59 2.68
N VAL A 125 -30.64 21.35 2.57
CA VAL A 125 -30.60 22.77 2.97
C VAL A 125 -31.58 23.61 2.14
N VAL A 126 -31.65 23.38 0.84
CA VAL A 126 -32.60 24.08 -0.05
C VAL A 126 -34.04 23.74 0.32
N TYR A 127 -34.32 22.46 0.59
CA TYR A 127 -35.64 21.99 0.99
C TYR A 127 -36.08 22.63 2.33
N GLU A 128 -35.20 22.64 3.33
CA GLU A 128 -35.50 23.26 4.62
C GLU A 128 -35.68 24.78 4.52
N ARG A 129 -34.89 25.45 3.69
CA ARG A 129 -35.07 26.89 3.42
C ARG A 129 -36.42 27.17 2.77
N ARG A 130 -36.84 26.31 1.83
CA ARG A 130 -38.16 26.41 1.20
C ARG A 130 -39.26 26.21 2.24
N LEU A 131 -39.16 25.17 3.06
CA LEU A 131 -40.15 24.87 4.09
C LEU A 131 -40.25 25.98 5.14
N ALA A 132 -39.13 26.57 5.55
CA ALA A 132 -39.11 27.72 6.45
C ALA A 132 -39.82 28.94 5.84
N LYS A 133 -39.63 29.19 4.54
CA LYS A 133 -40.32 30.27 3.82
C LYS A 133 -41.83 30.03 3.72
N GLU A 134 -42.24 28.79 3.47
CA GLU A 134 -43.66 28.40 3.46
C GLU A 134 -44.30 28.60 4.84
N ARG A 135 -43.62 28.19 5.93
CA ARG A 135 -44.07 28.46 7.30
C ARG A 135 -44.21 29.95 7.61
N GLN A 136 -43.24 30.78 7.22
CA GLN A 136 -43.32 32.23 7.42
C GLN A 136 -44.52 32.86 6.70
N ALA A 137 -44.90 32.34 5.53
CA ALA A 137 -46.09 32.82 4.82
C ALA A 137 -47.40 32.42 5.53
N GLU A 138 -47.43 31.22 6.12
CA GLU A 138 -48.59 30.70 6.87
C GLU A 138 -48.65 31.21 8.32
N ASP A 139 -47.55 31.73 8.86
CA ASP A 139 -47.47 32.25 10.23
C ASP A 139 -48.45 33.40 10.49
N HIS A 140 -48.84 34.16 9.45
CA HIS A 140 -49.89 35.16 9.55
C HIS A 140 -51.29 34.57 9.84
N LEU A 141 -51.54 33.31 9.47
CA LEU A 141 -52.81 32.62 9.69
C LEU A 141 -52.82 31.77 10.96
N PHE A 142 -51.65 31.32 11.42
CA PHE A 142 -51.53 30.33 12.50
C PHE A 142 -50.56 30.72 13.62
N GLY A 143 -50.12 31.98 13.67
CA GLY A 143 -49.14 32.48 14.64
C GLY A 143 -49.57 32.36 16.11
N ASP A 144 -50.88 32.35 16.38
CA ASP A 144 -51.44 32.24 17.74
C ASP A 144 -51.47 30.79 18.28
N LYS A 145 -51.07 29.79 17.47
CA LYS A 145 -51.08 28.38 17.87
C LYS A 145 -49.72 27.94 18.44
N ASP A 146 -49.76 27.02 19.39
CA ASP A 146 -48.56 26.44 19.99
C ASP A 146 -47.74 25.61 18.98
N ARG A 147 -46.41 25.81 18.97
CA ARG A 147 -45.47 25.04 18.14
C ARG A 147 -44.70 24.03 19.00
N PHE A 148 -44.88 22.74 18.72
CA PHE A 148 -44.17 21.67 19.43
C PHE A 148 -42.98 21.16 18.60
N VAL A 149 -41.80 21.13 19.21
CA VAL A 149 -40.57 20.64 18.58
C VAL A 149 -40.09 19.37 19.28
N THR A 150 -39.90 18.29 18.52
CA THR A 150 -39.41 17.01 19.04
C THR A 150 -37.90 17.06 19.32
N ALA A 151 -37.41 16.21 20.24
CA ALA A 151 -35.99 16.13 20.57
C ALA A 151 -35.12 15.78 19.34
N ALA A 152 -35.62 14.96 18.42
CA ALA A 152 -34.93 14.60 17.18
C ALA A 152 -34.72 15.81 16.27
N TYR A 153 -35.72 16.70 16.14
CA TYR A 153 -35.60 17.90 15.31
C TYR A 153 -34.63 18.92 15.93
N LYS A 154 -34.60 19.03 17.27
CA LYS A 154 -33.60 19.87 17.96
C LYS A 154 -32.17 19.39 17.66
N ARG A 155 -31.94 18.07 17.69
CA ARG A 155 -30.64 17.49 17.31
C ARG A 155 -30.28 17.78 15.86
N LYS A 156 -31.22 17.61 14.93
CA LYS A 156 -31.02 17.97 13.51
C LYS A 156 -30.58 19.43 13.37
N LEU A 157 -31.27 20.36 14.02
CA LEU A 157 -30.92 21.79 13.98
C LEU A 157 -29.51 22.07 14.52
N GLU A 158 -29.10 21.39 15.59
CA GLU A 158 -27.74 21.53 16.15
C GLU A 158 -26.67 20.97 15.20
N GLU A 159 -26.94 19.82 14.56
CA GLU A 159 -26.07 19.22 13.55
C GLU A 159 -25.91 20.14 12.33
N ASP A 160 -27.03 20.67 11.83
CA ASP A 160 -27.05 21.62 10.70
C ASP A 160 -26.29 22.90 11.05
N GLN A 161 -26.46 23.43 12.27
CA GLN A 161 -25.72 24.64 12.71
C GLN A 161 -24.21 24.40 12.81
N LYS A 162 -23.78 23.24 13.33
CA LYS A 162 -22.37 22.88 13.38
C LYS A 162 -21.77 22.78 11.98
N TRP A 163 -22.49 22.11 11.07
CA TRP A 163 -22.06 21.98 9.68
C TRP A 163 -21.92 23.35 8.98
N LEU A 164 -22.92 24.23 9.15
CA LEU A 164 -22.85 25.58 8.59
C LEU A 164 -21.71 26.42 9.18
N ALA A 165 -21.37 26.22 10.45
CA ALA A 165 -20.24 26.89 11.08
C ALA A 165 -18.89 26.38 10.53
N GLU A 166 -18.77 25.07 10.31
CA GLU A 166 -17.59 24.44 9.70
C GLU A 166 -17.39 24.91 8.26
N GLU A 167 -18.45 24.90 7.44
CA GLU A 167 -18.40 25.40 6.06
C GLU A 167 -18.04 26.89 6.02
N LYS A 168 -18.62 27.73 6.89
CA LYS A 168 -18.22 29.15 6.98
C LYS A 168 -16.76 29.34 7.35
N LEU A 169 -16.25 28.56 8.30
CA LEU A 169 -14.85 28.63 8.69
C LEU A 169 -13.95 28.21 7.52
N ARG A 170 -14.34 27.18 6.78
CA ARG A 170 -13.64 26.74 5.57
C ARG A 170 -13.67 27.81 4.48
N GLU A 171 -14.84 28.39 4.19
CA GLU A 171 -15.00 29.51 3.26
C GLU A 171 -14.15 30.71 3.65
N GLU A 172 -14.03 31.03 4.95
CA GLU A 172 -13.17 32.11 5.44
C GLU A 172 -11.69 31.81 5.21
N ILE A 173 -11.25 30.57 5.42
CA ILE A 173 -9.88 30.14 5.14
C ILE A 173 -9.61 30.21 3.63
N GLU A 174 -10.48 29.62 2.80
CA GLU A 174 -10.35 29.65 1.35
C GLU A 174 -10.38 31.09 0.81
N ALA A 175 -11.24 31.95 1.36
CA ALA A 175 -11.30 33.37 1.01
C ALA A 175 -10.05 34.14 1.42
N ARG A 176 -9.41 33.78 2.55
CA ARG A 176 -8.12 34.35 2.95
C ARG A 176 -6.99 33.82 2.07
N GLU A 177 -7.05 32.56 1.65
CA GLU A 177 -6.03 31.92 0.81
C GLU A 177 -6.19 32.18 -0.69
N ASP A 178 -7.30 32.80 -1.08
CA ASP A 178 -7.60 33.20 -2.44
C ASP A 178 -6.50 34.06 -3.05
N VAL A 179 -5.89 33.50 -4.09
CA VAL A 179 -4.74 34.04 -4.81
C VAL A 179 -5.10 35.33 -5.55
N VAL A 180 -6.36 35.47 -6.01
CA VAL A 180 -6.83 36.68 -6.69
C VAL A 180 -6.91 37.86 -5.72
N LYS A 181 -7.36 37.62 -4.49
CA LYS A 181 -7.47 38.66 -3.46
C LYS A 181 -6.12 39.08 -2.91
N LYS A 182 -5.15 38.16 -2.84
CA LYS A 182 -3.79 38.42 -2.35
C LYS A 182 -2.88 39.13 -3.35
N GLY A 183 -3.19 39.09 -4.65
CA GLY A 183 -2.45 39.82 -5.69
C GLY A 183 -1.06 39.27 -6.05
N HIS A 184 -0.56 38.23 -5.36
CA HIS A 184 0.72 37.59 -5.66
C HIS A 184 0.60 36.05 -5.73
N MET A 185 1.21 35.44 -6.75
CA MET A 185 1.16 33.98 -6.96
C MET A 185 2.15 33.20 -6.06
N GLY A 186 2.98 33.89 -5.27
CA GLY A 186 4.01 33.26 -4.44
C GLY A 186 3.46 32.27 -3.40
N ASP A 187 2.30 32.57 -2.81
CA ASP A 187 1.60 31.66 -1.88
C ASP A 187 1.11 30.39 -2.58
N PHE A 188 0.54 30.54 -3.77
CA PHE A 188 0.10 29.43 -4.60
C PHE A 188 1.26 28.49 -4.94
N TYR A 189 2.39 29.03 -5.41
CA TYR A 189 3.55 28.20 -5.73
C TYR A 189 4.16 27.54 -4.49
N ARG A 190 4.18 28.21 -3.32
CA ARG A 190 4.61 27.59 -2.07
C ARG A 190 3.69 26.44 -1.67
N HIS A 191 2.37 26.64 -1.71
CA HIS A 191 1.38 25.62 -1.42
C HIS A 191 1.45 24.44 -2.41
N LEU A 192 1.68 24.72 -3.69
CA LEU A 192 1.84 23.71 -4.73
C LEU A 192 3.09 22.83 -4.48
N MET A 193 4.21 23.45 -4.09
CA MET A 193 5.47 22.76 -3.81
C MET A 193 5.48 22.05 -2.46
N SER A 194 4.76 22.57 -1.46
CA SER A 194 4.70 21.97 -0.12
C SER A 194 3.67 20.85 -0.02
N ASN A 195 2.50 21.02 -0.65
CA ASN A 195 1.35 20.13 -0.46
C ASN A 195 1.11 19.18 -1.64
N ASN A 196 1.97 19.22 -2.66
CA ASN A 196 2.02 18.34 -3.84
C ASN A 196 0.66 17.95 -4.45
N VAL A 197 -0.32 18.85 -4.35
CA VAL A 197 -1.73 18.58 -4.67
C VAL A 197 -1.91 18.27 -6.16
N ALA A 198 -1.03 18.81 -7.02
CA ALA A 198 -1.09 18.61 -8.47
C ALA A 198 -0.43 17.31 -8.97
N PHE A 199 0.48 16.70 -8.21
CA PHE A 199 1.23 15.52 -8.68
C PHE A 199 0.64 14.18 -8.22
N GLY A 200 -0.50 14.19 -7.53
CA GLY A 200 -1.22 12.96 -7.16
C GLY A 200 -0.48 12.04 -6.18
N THR A 201 0.67 12.47 -5.64
CA THR A 201 1.32 11.82 -4.51
C THR A 201 0.78 12.48 -3.25
N GLY A 202 -0.40 12.05 -2.81
CA GLY A 202 -0.88 12.39 -1.48
C GLY A 202 0.14 11.89 -0.46
N ASN A 203 0.79 12.82 0.22
CA ASN A 203 1.41 12.78 1.54
C ASN A 203 2.01 11.50 2.19
N ASP A 204 2.24 10.39 1.48
CA ASP A 204 2.82 9.16 2.07
C ASP A 204 4.33 9.25 2.31
N ARG A 205 4.98 10.38 2.01
CA ARG A 205 6.43 10.57 2.17
C ARG A 205 6.86 11.91 2.74
N GLY A 206 6.02 12.58 3.54
CA GLY A 206 6.23 13.99 3.88
C GLY A 206 6.30 14.38 5.35
N SER A 207 5.73 13.60 6.29
CA SER A 207 5.60 14.04 7.69
C SER A 207 6.79 13.68 8.60
N ALA A 208 7.83 13.00 8.08
CA ALA A 208 8.98 12.56 8.88
C ALA A 208 10.19 13.52 8.85
N ALA A 209 10.21 14.55 7.99
CA ALA A 209 11.42 15.35 7.72
C ALA A 209 11.38 16.80 8.25
N THR A 210 10.29 17.24 8.89
CA THR A 210 10.18 18.56 9.52
C THR A 210 9.98 18.49 11.04
N ALA A 211 10.50 17.45 11.68
CA ALA A 211 10.85 17.51 13.10
C ALA A 211 12.20 18.23 13.24
N ALA A 212 12.20 19.56 13.06
CA ALA A 212 13.27 20.38 13.61
C ALA A 212 13.28 20.17 15.14
N PRO A 213 14.43 20.09 15.80
CA PRO A 213 14.47 19.91 17.24
C PRO A 213 13.77 21.12 17.87
N GLU A 214 12.62 20.89 18.53
CA GLU A 214 12.04 21.83 19.46
C GLU A 214 13.12 22.16 20.47
N GLN A 215 13.77 23.31 20.31
CA GLN A 215 14.54 23.87 21.41
C GLN A 215 13.52 24.23 22.48
N PRO A 216 13.61 23.66 23.69
CA PRO A 216 12.71 24.05 24.76
C PRO A 216 12.93 25.55 24.99
N LEU A 217 11.90 26.34 24.72
CA LEU A 217 11.86 27.74 25.14
C LEU A 217 11.97 27.72 26.66
N ARG A 218 13.19 27.93 27.17
CA ARG A 218 13.51 27.97 28.60
C ARG A 218 12.44 28.78 29.31
N GLU A 219 11.73 28.14 30.23
CA GLU A 219 10.59 28.66 30.98
C GLU A 219 10.90 30.03 31.63
N ASP A 220 12.18 30.28 31.93
CA ASP A 220 12.74 31.55 32.37
C ASP A 220 12.35 32.76 31.49
N LYS A 221 12.27 32.59 30.16
CA LYS A 221 11.93 33.68 29.24
C LYS A 221 10.44 34.02 29.28
N LEU A 222 9.57 33.03 29.50
CA LEU A 222 8.13 33.21 29.63
C LEU A 222 7.79 33.83 31.00
N ALA A 223 8.43 33.36 32.07
CA ALA A 223 8.30 33.96 33.40
C ALA A 223 8.72 35.45 33.40
N SER A 224 9.85 35.75 32.76
CA SER A 224 10.35 37.12 32.57
C SER A 224 9.39 38.01 31.76
N ALA A 225 8.71 37.47 30.75
CA ALA A 225 7.74 38.21 29.95
C ALA A 225 6.45 38.52 30.74
N VAL A 226 5.99 37.56 31.55
CA VAL A 226 4.80 37.71 32.40
C VAL A 226 5.05 38.73 33.51
N GLU A 227 6.24 38.74 34.13
CA GLU A 227 6.58 39.74 35.14
C GLU A 227 6.67 41.16 34.56
N ARG A 228 7.27 41.32 33.37
CA ARG A 228 7.30 42.62 32.67
C ARG A 228 5.90 43.13 32.33
N TYR A 229 5.00 42.24 31.94
CA TYR A 229 3.60 42.58 31.67
C TYR A 229 2.88 43.02 32.95
N ARG A 230 3.06 42.28 34.06
CA ARG A 230 2.47 42.63 35.37
C ARG A 230 3.02 43.95 35.91
N ALA A 231 4.31 44.22 35.75
CA ALA A 231 4.94 45.48 36.15
C ALA A 231 4.42 46.68 35.35
N ARG A 232 4.25 46.54 34.02
CA ARG A 232 3.63 47.57 33.18
C ARG A 232 2.18 47.85 33.60
N LYS A 233 1.42 46.82 33.94
CA LYS A 233 0.02 46.96 34.34
C LYS A 233 -0.15 47.65 35.70
N ARG A 234 0.73 47.37 36.68
CA ARG A 234 0.74 48.09 37.97
C ARG A 234 1.12 49.55 37.81
N LYS A 235 2.15 49.83 36.99
CA LYS A 235 2.59 51.21 36.72
C LYS A 235 1.52 52.05 36.02
N ALA A 236 0.60 51.42 35.29
CA ALA A 236 -0.55 52.08 34.67
C ALA A 236 -1.76 52.27 35.61
N GLN A 237 -1.71 51.73 36.83
CA GLN A 237 -2.76 51.90 37.86
C GLN A 237 -2.35 52.87 38.98
N GLU A 238 -1.05 53.11 39.16
CA GLU A 238 -0.50 54.01 40.18
C GLU A 238 -0.14 55.42 39.66
N GLY A 239 -0.31 55.68 38.36
CA GLY A 239 -0.15 57.00 37.75
C GLY A 239 -1.45 57.50 37.16
#